data_AF-A0A4Y2H7Q3-F1
#
_entry.id   AF-A0A4Y2H7Q3-F1
#
_cell.length_a   1.000
_cell.length_b   1.000
_cell.length_c   1.000
_cell.angle_alpha   90.00
_cell.angle_beta   90.00
_cell.angle_gamma   90.00
#
_symmetry.space_group_name_H-M   'P 1'
#
loop_
_entity.id
_entity.type
_entity.pdbx_description
1 polymer ?
#
loop_
_entity_poly.entity_id
_entity_poly.type
_entity_poly.pdbx_seq_one_letter_code
_entity_poly.pdbx_strand_id
1 'polypeptide(L)'
;MGQVLENIDRYDEALHHYRKAIEIEPEDVRSYLNTGRVLTNLRRYKEAEDIYRKAKTLFPEAGVEEEVHVTPSHLQLFLSLASLISQNESRLEEADALYREALTLRSDFTNAYLNRGDVLLKMNRSVGTTLSSMYFLQSYGGSRVKAHEIHL
;
A
#
# COMPACT_ATOMS: atom_id res chain seq x y z
N MET A 1 -20.19 -19.36 -13.75
CA MET A 1 -19.47 -18.64 -14.80
C MET A 1 -20.14 -17.31 -15.17
N GLY A 2 -21.47 -17.23 -15.32
CA GLY A 2 -22.17 -15.99 -15.70
C GLY A 2 -21.95 -14.78 -14.78
N GLN A 3 -22.10 -14.95 -13.45
CA GLN A 3 -21.96 -13.84 -12.49
C GLN A 3 -20.55 -13.20 -12.47
N VAL A 4 -19.50 -13.98 -12.75
CA VAL A 4 -18.13 -13.47 -12.78
C VAL A 4 -17.91 -12.62 -14.04
N LEU A 5 -18.41 -13.08 -15.18
CA LEU A 5 -18.34 -12.33 -16.44
C LEU A 5 -19.16 -11.05 -16.38
N GLU A 6 -20.39 -11.11 -15.85
CA GLU A 6 -21.24 -9.94 -15.66
C GLU A 6 -20.58 -8.89 -14.75
N ASN A 7 -19.90 -9.33 -13.68
CA ASN A 7 -19.17 -8.41 -12.82
C ASN A 7 -17.97 -7.78 -13.53
N ILE A 8 -17.24 -8.54 -14.35
CA ILE A 8 -16.11 -8.01 -15.14
C ILE A 8 -16.61 -6.96 -16.13
N ASP A 9 -17.67 -7.24 -16.88
CA ASP A 9 -18.24 -6.29 -17.85
C ASP A 9 -18.66 -4.98 -17.17
N ARG A 10 -19.29 -5.07 -16.00
CA ARG A 10 -19.67 -3.90 -15.18
C ARG A 10 -18.46 -3.12 -14.66
N TYR A 11 -17.36 -3.79 -14.34
CA TYR A 11 -16.13 -3.11 -13.92
C TYR A 11 -15.44 -2.40 -15.08
N ASP A 12 -15.43 -2.99 -16.28
CA ASP A 12 -14.85 -2.35 -17.46
C ASP A 12 -15.67 -1.11 -17.90
N GLU A 13 -17.00 -1.19 -17.83
CA GLU A 13 -17.88 -0.03 -18.03
C GLU A 13 -17.60 1.06 -16.98
N ALA A 14 -17.48 0.69 -15.70
CA ALA A 14 -17.14 1.64 -14.64
C ALA A 14 -15.78 2.31 -14.88
N LEU A 15 -14.76 1.55 -15.31
CA LEU A 15 -13.45 2.11 -15.67
C LEU A 15 -13.54 3.09 -16.83
N HIS A 16 -14.38 2.81 -17.83
CA HIS A 16 -14.60 3.74 -18.94
C HIS A 16 -15.14 5.09 -18.44
N HIS A 17 -16.18 5.07 -17.60
CA HIS A 17 -16.77 6.29 -17.05
C HIS A 17 -15.83 7.06 -16.13
N TYR A 18 -15.09 6.38 -15.24
CA TYR A 18 -14.15 7.06 -14.36
C TYR A 18 -12.96 7.66 -15.11
N ARG A 19 -12.47 7.01 -16.17
CA ARG A 19 -11.44 7.60 -17.03
C ARG A 19 -11.95 8.86 -17.73
N LYS A 20 -13.18 8.85 -18.22
CA LYS A 20 -13.82 10.06 -18.77
C LYS A 20 -13.96 11.16 -17.72
N ALA A 21 -14.32 10.82 -16.48
CA ALA A 21 -14.36 11.80 -15.40
C ALA A 21 -12.99 12.42 -15.13
N ILE A 22 -11.91 11.62 -15.11
CA ILE A 22 -10.52 12.10 -14.98
C ILE A 22 -10.11 13.00 -16.16
N GLU A 23 -10.56 12.69 -17.38
CA GLU A 23 -10.28 13.54 -18.56
C GLU A 23 -10.97 14.92 -18.45
N ILE A 24 -12.18 14.97 -17.88
CA ILE A 24 -12.97 16.19 -17.73
C ILE A 24 -12.49 17.01 -16.52
N GLU A 25 -12.24 16.35 -15.39
CA GLU A 25 -11.79 16.95 -14.14
C GLU A 25 -10.52 16.23 -13.64
N PRO A 26 -9.33 16.60 -14.14
CA PRO A 26 -8.08 15.91 -13.81
C PRO A 26 -7.63 16.08 -12.36
N GLU A 27 -8.23 17.04 -11.64
CA GLU A 27 -7.97 17.33 -10.22
C GLU A 27 -8.96 16.65 -9.27
N ASP A 28 -9.99 15.94 -9.79
CA ASP A 28 -10.95 15.22 -8.93
C ASP A 28 -10.36 13.92 -8.40
N VAL A 29 -9.83 13.98 -7.18
CA VAL A 29 -9.31 12.83 -6.43
C VAL A 29 -10.32 11.68 -6.34
N ARG A 30 -11.63 11.97 -6.28
CA ARG A 30 -12.66 10.92 -6.15
C ARG A 30 -12.68 10.00 -7.36
N SER A 31 -12.51 10.56 -8.56
CA SER A 31 -12.48 9.79 -9.80
C SER A 31 -11.28 8.85 -9.86
N TYR A 32 -10.10 9.28 -9.42
CA TYR A 32 -8.95 8.39 -9.29
C TYR A 32 -9.12 7.34 -8.20
N LEU A 33 -9.65 7.72 -7.03
CA LEU A 33 -9.93 6.79 -5.93
C LEU A 33 -10.85 5.65 -6.40
N ASN A 34 -11.93 5.98 -7.11
CA ASN A 34 -12.85 4.99 -7.63
C ASN A 34 -12.21 4.12 -8.73
N THR A 35 -11.42 4.72 -9.63
CA THR A 35 -10.66 3.98 -10.65
C THR A 35 -9.73 2.96 -9.99
N GLY A 36 -8.93 3.37 -9.00
CA GLY A 36 -8.04 2.48 -8.27
C GLY A 36 -8.79 1.37 -7.54
N ARG A 37 -9.97 1.65 -6.95
CA ARG A 37 -10.80 0.62 -6.28
C ARG A 37 -11.30 -0.44 -7.25
N VAL A 38 -11.76 -0.02 -8.43
CA VAL A 38 -12.19 -0.95 -9.49
C VAL A 38 -11.01 -1.80 -9.96
N LEU A 39 -9.84 -1.20 -10.19
CA LEU A 39 -8.62 -1.93 -10.58
C LEU A 39 -8.20 -2.93 -9.50
N THR A 40 -8.28 -2.58 -8.21
CA THR A 40 -8.04 -3.51 -7.10
C THR A 40 -9.01 -4.68 -7.10
N ASN A 41 -10.31 -4.44 -7.34
CA ASN A 41 -11.32 -5.51 -7.43
C ASN A 41 -11.07 -6.45 -8.62
N LEU A 42 -10.57 -5.90 -9.74
CA LEU A 42 -10.11 -6.65 -10.90
C LEU A 42 -8.74 -7.32 -10.71
N ARG A 43 -8.12 -7.20 -9.52
CA ARG A 43 -6.77 -7.71 -9.19
C ARG A 43 -5.65 -7.11 -10.06
N ARG A 44 -5.89 -5.96 -10.68
CA ARG A 44 -4.92 -5.17 -11.46
C ARG A 44 -4.14 -4.26 -10.53
N TYR A 45 -3.45 -4.86 -9.57
CA TYR A 45 -2.87 -4.14 -8.42
C TYR A 45 -1.82 -3.10 -8.82
N LYS A 46 -0.99 -3.39 -9.83
CA LYS A 46 0.04 -2.46 -10.28
C LYS A 46 -0.58 -1.18 -10.86
N GLU A 47 -1.58 -1.33 -11.71
CA GLU A 47 -2.32 -0.19 -12.28
C GLU A 47 -3.10 0.58 -11.20
N ALA A 48 -3.69 -0.13 -10.23
CA ALA A 48 -4.36 0.50 -9.10
C ALA A 48 -3.37 1.38 -8.29
N GLU A 49 -2.17 0.86 -8.02
CA GLU A 49 -1.13 1.61 -7.32
C GLU A 49 -0.72 2.86 -8.10
N ASP A 50 -0.48 2.74 -9.41
CA ASP A 50 -0.07 3.85 -10.26
C ASP A 50 -1.15 4.96 -10.30
N ILE A 51 -2.43 4.58 -10.38
CA ILE A 51 -3.57 5.50 -10.33
C ILE A 51 -3.67 6.21 -8.98
N TYR A 52 -3.53 5.47 -7.88
CA TYR A 52 -3.55 6.07 -6.54
C TYR A 52 -2.36 7.01 -6.30
N ARG A 53 -1.17 6.67 -6.81
CA ARG A 53 0.01 7.55 -6.74
C ARG A 53 -0.19 8.83 -7.53
N LYS A 54 -0.74 8.75 -8.75
CA LYS A 54 -1.10 9.92 -9.54
C LYS A 54 -2.11 10.81 -8.82
N ALA A 55 -3.08 10.23 -8.15
CA ALA A 55 -4.04 10.99 -7.34
C ALA A 55 -3.38 11.65 -6.12
N LYS A 56 -2.38 10.99 -5.52
CA LYS A 56 -1.62 11.54 -4.38
C LYS A 56 -0.86 12.81 -4.78
N THR A 57 -0.36 12.89 -6.01
CA THR A 57 0.36 14.09 -6.49
C THR A 57 -0.54 15.32 -6.68
N LEU A 58 -1.86 15.14 -6.63
CA LEU A 58 -2.82 16.25 -6.65
C LEU A 58 -2.93 16.95 -5.28
N PHE A 59 -2.38 16.35 -4.22
CA PHE A 59 -2.31 17.01 -2.92
C PHE A 59 -1.10 17.94 -2.87
N PRO A 60 -1.26 19.16 -2.33
CA PRO A 60 -0.12 19.97 -1.97
C PRO A 60 0.70 19.23 -0.91
N GLU A 61 2.02 19.40 -0.97
CA GLU A 61 2.92 18.82 0.02
C GLU A 61 2.53 19.31 1.43
N ALA A 62 2.57 18.39 2.40
CA ALA A 62 2.25 18.72 3.78
C ALA A 62 3.19 19.83 4.28
N GLY A 63 2.65 21.03 4.50
CA GLY A 63 3.41 22.21 4.92
C GLY A 63 3.16 23.48 4.11
N VAL A 64 2.42 23.42 3.00
CA VAL A 64 1.94 24.63 2.32
C VAL A 64 0.74 25.19 3.10
N GLU A 65 0.87 26.41 3.62
CA GLU A 65 -0.16 27.16 4.39
C GLU A 65 -1.38 27.58 3.56
N GLU A 66 -1.75 26.82 2.54
CA GLU A 66 -3.07 26.94 1.93
C GLU A 66 -4.06 26.14 2.78
N GLU A 67 -5.26 26.68 3.02
CA GLU A 67 -6.37 25.92 3.59
C GLU A 67 -6.77 24.81 2.61
N VAL A 68 -6.03 23.71 2.64
CA VAL A 68 -6.39 22.52 1.90
C VAL A 68 -7.64 21.97 2.55
N HIS A 69 -8.78 22.12 1.87
CA HIS A 69 -9.99 21.44 2.29
C HIS A 69 -9.79 19.93 2.14
N VAL A 70 -9.29 19.29 3.19
CA VAL A 70 -9.06 17.84 3.22
C VAL A 70 -10.43 17.16 3.23
N THR A 71 -10.82 16.59 2.09
CA THR A 71 -12.05 15.81 1.98
C THR A 71 -11.85 14.40 2.52
N PRO A 72 -12.93 13.68 2.89
CA PRO A 72 -12.85 12.26 3.23
C PRO A 72 -12.26 11.40 2.10
N SER A 73 -12.48 11.77 0.83
CA SER A 73 -11.90 11.08 -0.32
C SER A 73 -10.38 11.20 -0.36
N HIS A 74 -9.83 12.33 0.11
CA HIS A 74 -8.38 12.51 0.21
C HIS A 74 -7.78 11.51 1.20
N LEU A 75 -8.33 11.46 2.41
CA LEU A 75 -7.87 10.51 3.43
C LEU A 75 -8.05 9.06 2.99
N GLN A 76 -9.19 8.74 2.36
CA GLN A 76 -9.46 7.39 1.87
C GLN A 76 -8.47 6.94 0.79
N LEU A 77 -7.94 7.87 0.00
CA LEU A 77 -6.89 7.57 -0.98
C LEU A 77 -5.60 7.08 -0.31
N PHE A 78 -5.12 7.78 0.72
CA PHE A 78 -3.94 7.33 1.49
C PHE A 78 -4.17 5.93 2.08
N LEU A 79 -5.33 5.69 2.69
CA LEU A 79 -5.68 4.39 3.24
C LEU A 79 -5.71 3.28 2.18
N SER A 80 -6.25 3.58 1.00
CA SER A 80 -6.40 2.60 -0.08
C SER A 80 -5.04 2.25 -0.70
N LEU A 81 -4.19 3.25 -0.91
CA LEU A 81 -2.82 3.06 -1.37
C LEU A 81 -1.97 2.28 -0.35
N ALA A 82 -2.02 2.69 0.92
CA ALA A 82 -1.30 2.02 2.01
C ALA A 82 -1.75 0.56 2.17
N SER A 83 -3.06 0.31 2.14
CA SER A 83 -3.62 -1.04 2.24
C SER A 83 -3.15 -1.92 1.07
N LEU A 84 -3.16 -1.40 -0.16
CA LEU A 84 -2.67 -2.10 -1.34
C LEU A 84 -1.17 -2.44 -1.22
N ILE A 85 -0.35 -1.47 -0.82
CA ILE A 85 1.10 -1.64 -0.69
C ILE A 85 1.45 -2.61 0.44
N SER A 86 0.68 -2.60 1.54
CA SER A 86 0.89 -3.48 2.70
C SER A 86 0.69 -4.99 2.42
N GLN A 87 0.26 -5.35 1.21
CA GLN A 87 0.25 -6.73 0.75
C GLN A 87 1.67 -7.25 0.46
N ASN A 88 2.62 -6.36 0.22
CA ASN A 88 4.04 -6.70 0.08
C ASN A 88 4.76 -6.44 1.41
N GLU A 89 5.24 -7.50 2.05
CA GLU A 89 5.93 -7.43 3.36
C GLU A 89 7.18 -6.55 3.33
N SER A 90 7.86 -6.42 2.19
CA SER A 90 9.04 -5.56 2.05
C SER A 90 8.72 -4.06 1.97
N ARG A 91 7.42 -3.70 1.94
CA ARG A 91 6.94 -2.33 1.76
C ARG A 91 6.05 -1.87 2.92
N LEU A 92 6.11 -2.54 4.06
CA LEU A 92 5.28 -2.19 5.21
C LEU A 92 5.63 -0.82 5.79
N GLU A 93 6.91 -0.42 5.75
CA GLU A 93 7.38 0.91 6.13
C GLU A 93 6.77 2.00 5.25
N GLU A 94 6.65 1.73 3.94
CA GLU A 94 6.01 2.64 2.98
C GLU A 94 4.51 2.78 3.29
N ALA A 95 3.84 1.67 3.60
CA ALA A 95 2.43 1.69 4.00
C ALA A 95 2.22 2.47 5.33
N ASP A 96 3.09 2.29 6.32
CA ASP A 96 3.06 3.05 7.58
C ASP A 96 3.26 4.56 7.36
N ALA A 97 4.17 4.95 6.46
CA ALA A 97 4.38 6.35 6.10
C ALA A 97 3.10 6.99 5.53
N LEU A 98 2.39 6.30 4.64
CA LEU A 98 1.12 6.78 4.08
C LEU A 98 0.03 6.96 5.13
N TYR A 99 -0.06 6.06 6.13
CA TYR A 99 -0.99 6.26 7.24
C TYR A 99 -0.61 7.45 8.12
N ARG A 100 0.69 7.68 8.34
CA ARG A 100 1.17 8.87 9.07
C ARG A 100 0.85 10.16 8.32
N GLU A 101 1.05 10.19 7.00
CA GLU A 101 0.67 11.34 6.17
C GLU A 101 -0.83 11.65 6.30
N ALA A 102 -1.71 10.63 6.25
CA ALA A 102 -3.15 10.82 6.46
C ALA A 102 -3.47 11.41 7.85
N LEU A 103 -2.75 10.99 8.89
CA LEU A 103 -2.92 11.48 10.27
C LEU A 103 -2.36 12.90 10.46
N THR A 104 -1.35 13.30 9.69
CA THR A 104 -0.88 14.69 9.63
C THR A 104 -1.95 15.61 9.03
N LEU A 105 -2.64 15.14 7.97
CA LEU A 105 -3.75 15.88 7.36
C LEU A 105 -4.97 15.94 8.28
N ARG A 106 -5.26 14.85 9.01
CA ARG A 106 -6.40 14.76 9.92
C ARG A 106 -6.13 13.78 11.05
N SER A 107 -5.85 14.30 12.24
CA SER A 107 -5.45 13.51 13.40
C SER A 107 -6.59 12.72 14.05
N ASP A 108 -7.85 13.09 13.82
CA ASP A 108 -9.07 12.41 14.32
C ASP A 108 -9.58 11.30 13.38
N PHE A 109 -8.82 10.94 12.34
CA PHE A 109 -9.24 9.92 11.38
C PHE A 109 -8.99 8.48 11.89
N THR A 110 -9.95 7.95 12.65
CA THR A 110 -9.87 6.64 13.33
C THR A 110 -9.46 5.48 12.41
N ASN A 111 -9.95 5.45 11.16
CA ASN A 111 -9.65 4.37 10.21
C ASN A 111 -8.14 4.28 9.89
N ALA A 112 -7.42 5.40 9.91
CA ALA A 112 -5.98 5.39 9.72
C ALA A 112 -5.27 4.67 10.88
N TYR A 113 -5.67 4.91 12.12
CA TYR A 113 -5.09 4.22 13.28
C TYR A 113 -5.34 2.71 13.26
N LEU A 114 -6.56 2.28 12.93
CA LEU A 114 -6.91 0.86 12.84
C LEU A 114 -6.04 0.15 11.80
N ASN A 115 -6.03 0.66 10.57
CA ASN A 115 -5.27 0.05 9.49
C ASN A 115 -3.75 0.11 9.72
N ARG A 116 -3.27 1.20 10.33
CA ARG A 116 -1.86 1.33 10.72
C ARG A 116 -1.47 0.32 11.80
N GLY A 117 -2.34 0.06 12.77
CA GLY A 117 -2.14 -0.96 13.80
C GLY A 117 -1.89 -2.35 13.18
N ASP A 118 -2.69 -2.72 12.18
CA ASP A 118 -2.51 -3.99 11.46
C ASP A 118 -1.15 -4.06 10.73
N VAL A 119 -0.72 -2.96 10.11
CA VAL A 119 0.60 -2.88 9.46
C VAL A 119 1.73 -3.00 10.48
N LEU A 120 1.64 -2.31 11.62
CA LEU A 120 2.65 -2.40 12.69
C LEU A 120 2.76 -3.83 13.26
N LEU A 121 1.64 -4.54 13.37
CA LEU A 121 1.66 -5.96 13.77
C LEU A 121 2.36 -6.83 12.73
N LYS A 122 2.14 -6.60 11.43
CA LYS A 122 2.86 -7.31 10.35
C LYS A 122 4.36 -7.01 10.38
N MET A 123 4.75 -5.74 10.58
CA MET A 123 6.16 -5.34 10.67
C MET A 123 6.87 -6.10 11.80
N ASN A 124 6.28 -6.13 12.99
CA ASN A 124 6.85 -6.87 14.13
C ASN A 124 7.02 -8.37 13.84
N ARG A 125 6.07 -8.99 13.12
CA ARG A 125 6.18 -10.40 12.71
C ARG A 125 7.31 -10.62 11.71
N SER A 126 7.46 -9.74 10.72
CA SER A 126 8.51 -9.85 9.69
C SER A 126 9.92 -9.74 10.30
N VAL A 127 10.10 -8.82 11.26
CA VAL A 127 11.36 -8.66 11.99
C VAL A 127 11.66 -9.91 12.83
N GLY A 128 10.67 -10.46 13.52
CA GLY A 128 10.82 -11.70 14.29
C GLY A 128 11.24 -12.90 13.44
N THR A 129 10.64 -13.08 12.26
CA THR A 129 11.02 -14.14 11.31
C THR A 129 12.45 -13.96 10.78
N THR A 130 12.82 -12.72 10.46
CA THR A 130 14.18 -12.40 9.97
C THR A 130 15.23 -12.68 11.05
N LEU A 131 14.99 -12.24 12.29
CA LEU A 131 15.91 -12.51 13.40
C LEU A 131 16.03 -14.03 13.67
N SER A 132 14.91 -14.74 13.68
CA SER A 132 14.90 -16.20 13.92
C SER A 132 15.66 -16.96 12.84
N SER A 133 15.52 -16.58 11.57
CA SER A 133 16.28 -17.17 10.46
C SER A 133 17.77 -16.82 10.50
N MET A 134 18.14 -15.60 10.91
CA MET A 134 19.54 -15.22 11.13
C MET A 134 20.22 -16.07 12.21
N TYR A 135 19.57 -16.29 13.35
CA TYR A 135 20.10 -17.15 14.42
C TYR A 135 20.19 -18.62 14.01
N PHE A 136 19.23 -19.11 13.22
CA PHE A 136 19.28 -20.48 12.67
C PHE A 136 20.49 -20.67 11.75
N LEU A 137 20.79 -19.72 10.87
CA LEU A 137 21.95 -19.79 9.98
C LEU A 137 23.29 -19.72 10.75
N GLN A 138 23.38 -18.92 11.80
CA GLN A 138 24.61 -18.85 12.63
C GLN A 138 24.86 -20.15 13.41
N SER A 139 23.82 -20.83 13.89
CA SER A 139 23.97 -22.09 14.64
C SER A 139 24.34 -23.29 13.76
N TYR A 140 24.01 -23.28 12.46
CA TYR A 140 24.34 -24.35 11.52
C TYR A 140 25.52 -24.04 10.58
N GLY A 141 25.91 -22.77 10.42
CA GLY A 141 27.05 -22.35 9.58
C GLY A 141 28.44 -22.49 10.23
N GLY A 142 28.50 -22.88 11.50
CA GLY A 142 29.76 -22.96 12.28
C GLY A 142 30.54 -24.28 12.22
N SER A 143 30.06 -25.30 11.50
CA SER A 143 30.69 -26.63 11.51
C SER A 143 31.10 -27.14 10.12
N ARG A 144 32.33 -26.82 9.71
CA ARG A 144 33.25 -27.56 8.78
C ARG A 144 34.34 -26.57 8.29
N VAL A 145 35.66 -26.79 8.38
CA VAL A 145 36.50 -27.99 8.46
C VAL A 145 37.83 -27.61 9.17
N LYS A 146 38.19 -28.26 10.28
CA LYS A 146 39.61 -28.40 10.68
C LYS A 146 40.12 -29.65 9.99
N ALA A 147 40.79 -29.48 8.85
CA ALA A 147 41.50 -30.59 8.22
C ALA A 147 42.72 -30.88 9.10
N HIS A 148 42.75 -32.10 9.63
CA HIS A 148 43.94 -32.74 10.18
C HIS A 148 45.04 -32.76 9.10
N GLU A 149 46.16 -32.08 9.35
CA GLU A 149 47.45 -32.55 8.86
C GLU A 149 48.19 -33.17 10.04
N ILE A 150 48.24 -34.50 10.01
CA ILE A 150 49.06 -35.34 10.87
C ILE A 150 50.48 -35.30 10.30
N HIS A 151 51.44 -34.96 11.15
CA HIS A 151 52.87 -35.11 10.91
C HIS A 151 53.25 -36.53 10.47
N LEU A 152 54.06 -36.63 9.42
CA LEU A 152 55.18 -37.56 9.33
C LEU A 152 56.40 -36.81 8.77
#